data_AF-A0A959IL84-F1
#
_entry.id   AF-A0A959IL84-F1
#
_cell.length_a   1.000
_cell.length_b   1.000
_cell.length_c   1.000
_cell.angle_alpha   90.00
_cell.angle_beta   90.00
_cell.angle_gamma   90.00
#
_symmetry.space_group_name_H-M   'P 1'
#
loop_
_entity.id
_entity.type
_entity.pdbx_description
1 polymer ?
#
loop_
_entity_poly.entity_id
_entity_poly.type
_entity_poly.pdbx_seq_one_letter_code
_entity_poly.pdbx_strand_id
1 'polypeptide(L)' 'MTVSKENLQIALDRYFGFDKFKGNQEAIIKSVLNGNDTFVIMPTGGGKSLCYQLPALMLDGTAL' A
#
# COMPACT_ATOMS: atom_id res chain seq x y z
N MET A 1 -13.47 -5.99 -5.05
CA MET A 1 -12.45 -7.06 -4.93
C MET A 1 -12.08 -7.18 -3.47
N THR A 2 -12.12 -8.36 -2.88
CA THR A 2 -11.63 -8.57 -1.51
C THR A 2 -10.10 -8.69 -1.57
N VAL A 3 -9.37 -7.71 -1.00
CA VAL A 3 -7.91 -7.78 -0.97
C VAL A 3 -7.47 -8.78 0.08
N SER A 4 -6.91 -9.92 -0.37
CA SER A 4 -6.30 -10.90 0.53
C SER A 4 -4.88 -10.46 0.94
N LYS A 5 -4.42 -10.96 2.10
CA LYS A 5 -3.08 -10.67 2.62
C LYS A 5 -1.96 -11.17 1.69
N GLU A 6 -2.16 -12.34 1.08
CA GLU A 6 -1.21 -12.95 0.14
C GLU A 6 -1.03 -12.08 -1.12
N ASN A 7 -2.11 -11.53 -1.66
CA ASN A 7 -2.04 -10.65 -2.83
C ASN A 7 -1.18 -9.40 -2.56
N LEU A 8 -1.21 -8.89 -1.33
CA LEU A 8 -0.52 -7.66 -0.98
C LEU A 8 1.00 -7.84 -0.86
N GLN A 9 1.42 -8.98 -0.29
CA GLN A 9 2.83 -9.33 -0.19
C GLN A 9 3.44 -9.62 -1.58
N ILE A 10 2.69 -10.29 -2.45
CA ILE A 10 3.10 -10.55 -3.84
C ILE A 10 3.24 -9.23 -4.60
N ALA A 11 2.31 -8.29 -4.46
CA ALA A 11 2.37 -7.00 -5.13
C ALA A 11 3.57 -6.16 -4.64
N LEU A 12 3.85 -6.19 -3.33
CA LEU A 12 4.99 -5.50 -2.74
C LEU A 12 6.32 -5.98 -3.37
N ASP A 13 6.51 -7.30 -3.43
CA ASP A 13 7.71 -7.89 -4.03
C ASP A 13 7.77 -7.59 -5.54
N ARG A 14 6.67 -7.82 -6.26
CA ARG A 14 6.59 -7.63 -7.71
C ARG A 14 6.94 -6.21 -8.16
N TYR A 15 6.46 -5.19 -7.45
CA TYR A 15 6.60 -3.79 -7.89
C TYR A 15 7.76 -3.05 -7.22
N PHE A 16 8.14 -3.44 -6.00
CA PHE A 16 9.16 -2.73 -5.22
C PHE A 16 10.33 -3.61 -4.77
N GLY A 17 10.27 -4.93 -4.96
CA GLY A 17 11.32 -5.86 -4.55
C GLY A 17 11.51 -5.95 -3.04
N PHE A 18 10.48 -5.65 -2.25
CA PHE A 18 10.54 -5.72 -0.79
C PHE A 18 9.88 -7.01 -0.27
N ASP A 19 10.55 -7.63 0.69
CA ASP A 19 10.12 -8.86 1.36
C ASP A 19 9.15 -8.61 2.52
N LYS A 20 9.06 -7.37 3.02
CA LYS A 20 8.17 -7.00 4.12
C LYS A 20 7.79 -5.53 4.13
N PHE A 21 6.61 -5.24 4.66
CA PHE A 21 6.19 -3.89 5.02
C PHE A 21 6.94 -3.38 6.25
N LYS A 22 7.17 -2.06 6.29
CA LYS A 22 7.71 -1.36 7.46
C LYS A 22 6.57 -0.78 8.29
N GLY A 23 6.59 -1.04 9.60
CA GLY A 23 5.63 -0.45 10.54
C GLY A 23 4.17 -0.63 10.10
N ASN A 24 3.43 0.48 10.02
CA ASN A 24 1.99 0.47 9.71
C ASN A 24 1.65 0.49 8.21
N GLN A 25 2.64 0.36 7.31
CA GLN A 25 2.39 0.43 5.86
C GLN A 25 1.31 -0.56 5.40
N GLU A 26 1.37 -1.82 5.84
CA GLU A 26 0.39 -2.84 5.44
C GLU A 26 -1.04 -2.46 5.84
N ALA A 27 -1.21 -1.94 7.07
CA ALA A 27 -2.52 -1.52 7.58
C ALA A 27 -3.07 -0.31 6.84
N ILE A 28 -2.21 0.68 6.55
CA ILE A 28 -2.57 1.88 5.78
C ILE A 28 -3.01 1.48 4.36
N ILE A 29 -2.22 0.66 3.68
CA ILE A 29 -2.48 0.21 2.32
C ILE A 29 -3.79 -0.58 2.24
N LYS A 30 -4.07 -1.47 3.21
CA LYS A 30 -5.35 -2.17 3.31
C LYS A 30 -6.52 -1.22 3.50
N SER A 31 -6.36 -0.16 4.30
CA SER A 31 -7.39 0.87 4.46
C SER A 31 -7.73 1.54 3.13
N VAL A 32 -6.71 1.96 2.37
CA VAL A 32 -6.88 2.57 1.04
C VAL A 32 -7.53 1.62 0.05
N LEU A 33 -7.05 0.37 -0.02
CA LEU A 33 -7.60 -0.65 -0.93
C LEU A 33 -9.05 -1.06 -0.60
N ASN A 34 -9.47 -0.88 0.65
CA ASN A 34 -10.86 -1.07 1.06
C ASN A 34 -11.75 0.16 0.78
N GLY A 35 -11.20 1.22 0.17
CA GLY A 35 -11.94 2.43 -0.20
C GLY A 35 -12.16 3.40 0.97
N ASN A 36 -11.40 3.29 2.06
CA ASN A 36 -11.53 4.21 3.20
C ASN A 36 -10.66 5.46 3.03
N ASP A 37 -11.21 6.62 3.38
CA ASP A 37 -10.43 7.83 3.59
C ASP A 37 -9.42 7.63 4.71
N THR A 38 -8.14 7.80 4.40
CA THR A 38 -7.04 7.43 5.30
C THR A 38 -6.07 8.59 5.47
N PHE A 39 -6.01 9.16 6.68
CA PHE A 39 -5.06 10.23 7.03
C PHE A 39 -3.77 9.65 7.63
N VAL A 40 -2.61 9.95 7.03
CA VAL A 40 -1.34 9.29 7.38
C VAL A 40 -0.28 10.28 7.87
N ILE A 41 0.04 10.19 9.17
CA ILE A 41 1.17 10.91 9.78
C ILE A 41 2.36 9.94 9.93
N MET A 42 3.47 10.28 9.30
CA MET A 42 4.73 9.53 9.29
C MET A 42 5.88 10.52 9.03
N PRO A 43 7.07 10.31 9.59
CA PRO A 43 8.22 11.16 9.30
C PRO A 43 8.71 11.00 7.84
N THR A 44 9.47 11.97 7.36
CA THR A 44 10.24 11.83 6.10
C THR A 44 11.13 10.59 6.17
N GLY A 45 11.22 9.84 5.07
CA GLY A 45 11.95 8.57 5.03
C GLY A 45 11.21 7.38 5.66
N GLY A 46 10.06 7.61 6.31
CA GLY A 46 9.22 6.55 6.90
C GLY A 46 8.49 5.67 5.89
N GLY A 47 8.66 5.90 4.59
CA GLY A 47 8.04 5.09 3.53
C GLY A 47 6.58 5.41 3.27
N LYS A 48 6.15 6.66 3.51
CA LYS A 48 4.78 7.13 3.26
C LYS A 48 4.36 7.01 1.79
N SER A 49 5.32 7.15 0.85
CA SER A 49 5.05 7.07 -0.59
C SER A 49 4.54 5.70 -1.03
N LEU A 50 5.09 4.63 -0.47
CA LEU A 50 4.63 3.27 -0.73
C LEU A 50 3.13 3.11 -0.43
N CYS A 51 2.63 3.82 0.59
CA CYS A 51 1.25 3.70 1.06
C CYS A 51 0.18 4.14 0.06
N TYR A 52 0.52 4.96 -0.95
CA TYR A 52 -0.39 5.30 -2.05
C TYR A 52 0.08 4.73 -3.40
N GLN A 53 1.38 4.55 -3.60
CA GLN A 53 1.92 4.01 -4.85
C GLN A 53 1.58 2.53 -5.05
N LEU A 54 1.66 1.71 -4.00
CA LEU A 54 1.32 0.29 -4.14
C LEU A 54 -0.19 0.11 -4.45
N PRO A 55 -1.14 0.77 -3.74
CA PRO A 55 -2.53 0.79 -4.16
C PRO A 55 -2.76 1.24 -5.60
N ALA A 56 -2.06 2.29 -6.05
CA ALA A 56 -2.20 2.82 -7.40
C ALA A 56 -1.83 1.81 -8.50
N LEU A 57 -0.91 0.88 -8.22
CA LEU A 57 -0.51 -0.18 -9.15
C LEU A 57 -1.41 -1.43 -9.08
N MET A 58 -2.27 -1.52 -8.06
CA MET A 58 -3.17 -2.65 -7.83
C MET A 58 -4.62 -2.37 -8.24
N LEU A 59 -5.01 -1.10 -8.31
CA LEU A 59 -6.34 -0.67 -8.71
C LEU A 59 -6.33 -0.26 -10.18
N ASP A 60 -7.46 -0.44 -10.85
CA ASP A 60 -7.66 0.11 -12.20
C ASP A 60 -7.73 1.64 -12.15
N GLY A 61 -7.20 2.28 -13.19
CA GLY A 61 -7.18 3.74 -13.32
C GLY A 61 -5.85 4.38 -12.89
N THR A 62 -5.90 5.66 -12.51
CA THR A 62 -4.72 6.47 -12.19
C THR A 62 -4.90 7.11 -10.82
N ALA A 63 -3.89 6.98 -9.95
CA ALA A 63 -3.81 7.76 -8.72
C ALA A 63 -3.32 9.18 -9.03
N LEU A 64 -3.97 10.18 -8.43
CA LEU A 64 -3.69 11.61 -8.60
C LEU A 64 -2.95 12.18 -7.39
#